data_AF-A0A0B4E1K8-F1
#
_entry.id   AF-A0A0B4E1K8-F1
#
_cell.length_a   1.000
_cell.length_b   1.000
_cell.length_c   1.000
_cell.angle_alpha   90.00
_cell.angle_beta   90.00
_cell.angle_gamma   90.00
#
_symmetry.space_group_name_H-M   'P 1'
#
loop_
_entity.id
_entity.type
_entity.pdbx_description
1 polymer ?
#
loop_
_entity_poly.entity_id
_entity_poly.type
_entity_poly.pdbx_seq_one_letter_code
_entity_poly.pdbx_strand_id
1 'polypeptide(L)'
;KEYAELEWPIAILLAIVWVTYAVVFFGTITKRKTKHIYVGNWFYGAFILVTAMLHIVNHASLPVSLFKSYSAYAGATDAMIQWWYGHNAVGFFLTTGFLGMMYYFVP
;
A
#
# COMPACT_ATOMS: atom_id res chain seq x y z
N LYS A 1 -1.28 10.23 12.64
CA LYS A 1 -1.36 8.78 12.41
C LYS A 1 0.04 8.30 12.05
N GLU A 2 0.61 7.33 12.77
CA GLU A 2 1.96 6.81 12.48
C GLU A 2 2.03 6.17 11.09
N TYR A 3 3.12 6.43 10.37
CA TYR A 3 3.34 6.02 8.97
C TYR A 3 2.27 6.53 7.98
N ALA A 4 1.45 7.51 8.41
CA ALA A 4 0.34 8.12 7.69
C ALA A 4 0.19 9.60 8.12
N GLU A 5 1.33 10.28 8.30
CA GLU A 5 1.41 11.65 8.82
C GLU A 5 1.11 12.71 7.75
N LEU A 6 1.22 12.34 6.48
CA LEU A 6 1.06 13.24 5.35
C LEU A 6 -0.41 13.62 5.16
N GLU A 7 -0.67 14.92 4.98
CA GLU A 7 -2.02 15.44 4.82
C GLU A 7 -2.68 14.99 3.51
N TRP A 8 -4.00 15.18 3.45
CA TRP A 8 -4.86 14.61 2.42
C TRP A 8 -4.46 14.88 0.96
N PRO A 9 -3.88 16.04 0.53
CA PRO A 9 -3.49 16.21 -0.86
C PRO A 9 -2.34 15.28 -1.26
N ILE A 10 -1.39 15.07 -0.34
CA ILE A 10 -0.25 14.17 -0.55
C ILE A 10 -0.72 12.72 -0.49
N ALA A 11 -1.64 12.39 0.41
CA ALA A 11 -2.25 11.06 0.45
C ALA A 11 -2.94 10.70 -0.88
N ILE A 12 -3.65 11.64 -1.52
CA ILE A 12 -4.26 11.44 -2.85
C ILE A 12 -3.17 11.27 -3.92
N LEU A 13 -2.15 12.12 -3.93
CA LEU A 13 -1.03 12.01 -4.88
C LEU A 13 -0.37 10.64 -4.79
N LEU A 14 -0.07 10.17 -3.57
CA LEU A 14 0.51 8.86 -3.34
C LEU A 14 -0.41 7.75 -3.85
N ALA A 15 -1.72 7.84 -3.62
CA ALA A 15 -2.69 6.87 -4.15
C ALA A 15 -2.66 6.82 -5.69
N ILE A 16 -2.61 7.96 -6.37
CA ILE A 16 -2.53 8.03 -7.85
C ILE A 16 -1.24 7.39 -8.37
N VAL A 17 -0.10 7.73 -7.76
CA VAL A 17 1.20 7.16 -8.13
C VAL A 17 1.19 5.64 -7.89
N TRP A 18 0.61 5.20 -6.78
CA TRP A 18 0.54 3.79 -6.43
C TRP A 18 -0.36 2.99 -7.38
N VAL A 19 -1.50 3.54 -7.79
CA VAL A 19 -2.36 2.94 -8.83
C VAL A 19 -1.62 2.84 -10.15
N THR A 20 -0.87 3.88 -10.52
CA THR A 20 -0.04 3.86 -11.74
C THR A 20 1.01 2.74 -11.66
N TYR A 21 1.69 2.61 -10.52
CA TYR A 21 2.63 1.53 -10.26
C TYR A 21 1.97 0.14 -10.37
N ALA A 22 0.78 -0.03 -9.79
CA ALA A 22 0.03 -1.27 -9.89
C ALA A 22 -0.29 -1.64 -11.35
N VAL A 23 -0.78 -0.68 -12.15
CA VAL A 23 -1.07 -0.91 -13.57
C VAL A 23 0.18 -1.33 -14.33
N VAL A 24 1.32 -0.68 -14.09
CA VAL A 24 2.59 -1.04 -14.74
C VAL A 24 3.05 -2.44 -14.35
N PHE A 25 3.02 -2.77 -13.06
CA PHE A 25 3.47 -4.07 -12.56
C PHE A 25 2.59 -5.21 -13.08
N PHE A 26 1.27 -5.13 -12.88
CA PHE A 26 0.34 -6.16 -13.33
C PHE A 26 0.29 -6.22 -14.86
N GLY A 27 0.35 -5.08 -15.56
CA GLY A 27 0.44 -5.04 -17.03
C GLY A 27 1.73 -5.68 -17.58
N THR A 28 2.80 -5.72 -16.78
CA THR A 28 4.02 -6.48 -17.13
C THR A 28 3.78 -7.98 -16.97
N ILE A 29 3.12 -8.41 -15.88
CA ILE A 29 2.76 -9.82 -15.64
C ILE A 29 1.83 -10.37 -16.73
N THR A 30 0.91 -9.57 -17.25
CA THR A 30 0.00 -10.01 -18.32
C THR A 30 0.72 -10.26 -19.64
N LYS A 31 1.82 -9.55 -19.91
CA LYS A 31 2.64 -9.68 -21.14
C LYS A 31 3.74 -10.74 -21.03
N ARG A 32 3.76 -11.55 -19.97
CA ARG A 32 4.79 -12.58 -19.76
C ARG A 32 4.77 -13.66 -20.86
N LYS A 33 5.93 -14.26 -21.11
CA LYS A 33 6.06 -15.39 -22.07
C LYS A 33 5.81 -16.75 -21.42
N THR A 34 6.13 -16.91 -20.14
CA THR A 34 5.98 -18.17 -19.41
C THR A 34 4.54 -18.35 -18.92
N LYS A 35 4.02 -19.58 -18.97
CA LYS A 35 2.67 -19.86 -18.45
C LYS A 35 2.57 -19.58 -16.94
N HIS A 36 3.60 -19.96 -16.19
CA HIS A 36 3.68 -19.75 -14.75
C HIS A 36 4.17 -18.34 -14.40
N ILE A 37 3.69 -17.84 -13.26
CA ILE A 37 4.15 -16.60 -12.63
C ILE A 37 5.08 -17.01 -11.48
N TYR A 38 6.27 -16.43 -11.45
CA TYR A 38 7.25 -16.69 -10.40
C TYR A 38 6.75 -16.25 -9.02
N VAL A 39 7.09 -17.00 -7.97
CA VAL A 39 6.60 -16.75 -6.59
C VAL A 39 7.01 -15.36 -6.08
N GLY A 40 8.20 -14.87 -6.44
CA GLY A 40 8.60 -13.48 -6.11
C GLY A 40 7.61 -12.43 -6.61
N ASN A 41 6.98 -12.66 -7.77
CA ASN A 41 5.94 -11.77 -8.29
C ASN A 41 4.60 -11.92 -7.57
N TRP A 42 4.34 -13.04 -6.89
CA TRP A 42 3.16 -13.18 -6.02
C TRP A 42 3.31 -12.27 -4.81
N PHE A 43 4.50 -12.26 -4.19
CA PHE A 43 4.83 -11.37 -3.09
C PHE A 43 4.70 -9.90 -3.51
N TYR A 44 5.29 -9.50 -4.63
CA TYR A 44 5.13 -8.14 -5.13
C TYR A 44 3.67 -7.78 -5.46
N GLY A 45 2.92 -8.69 -6.07
CA GLY A 45 1.49 -8.47 -6.35
C GLY A 45 0.68 -8.25 -5.08
N ALA A 46 0.90 -9.07 -4.04
CA ALA A 46 0.25 -8.93 -2.74
C ALA A 46 0.64 -7.62 -2.04
N PHE A 47 1.94 -7.28 -2.04
CA PHE A 47 2.45 -6.01 -1.53
C PHE A 47 1.72 -4.82 -2.17
N ILE A 48 1.66 -4.77 -3.50
CA ILE A 48 1.05 -3.66 -4.22
C ILE A 48 -0.43 -3.49 -3.86
N LEU A 49 -1.20 -4.58 -3.92
CA LEU A 49 -2.65 -4.55 -3.73
C LEU A 49 -3.03 -4.21 -2.29
N VAL A 50 -2.40 -4.89 -1.32
CA VAL A 50 -2.76 -4.70 0.09
C VAL A 50 -2.29 -3.33 0.56
N THR A 51 -1.08 -2.86 0.19
CA THR A 51 -0.64 -1.50 0.52
C THR A 51 -1.56 -0.43 -0.06
N ALA A 52 -2.08 -0.60 -1.28
CA ALA A 52 -3.05 0.34 -1.85
C ALA A 52 -4.33 0.41 -1.00
N MET A 53 -4.88 -0.74 -0.62
CA MET A 53 -6.08 -0.83 0.21
C MET A 53 -5.86 -0.21 1.60
N LEU A 54 -4.75 -0.55 2.26
CA LEU A 54 -4.36 -0.01 3.55
C LEU A 54 -4.29 1.52 3.50
N HIS A 55 -3.61 2.05 2.49
CA HIS A 55 -3.44 3.48 2.28
C HIS A 55 -4.79 4.20 2.15
N ILE A 56 -5.66 3.71 1.27
CA ILE A 56 -6.97 4.34 1.01
C ILE A 56 -7.84 4.32 2.28
N VAL A 57 -7.91 3.18 2.98
CA VAL A 57 -8.80 3.04 4.15
C VAL A 57 -8.31 3.88 5.33
N ASN A 58 -7.01 3.87 5.65
CA ASN A 58 -6.51 4.61 6.81
C ASN A 58 -6.47 6.13 6.60
N HIS A 59 -6.32 6.58 5.35
CA HIS A 59 -6.33 8.00 4.98
C HIS A 59 -7.72 8.55 4.65
N ALA A 60 -8.80 7.79 4.89
CA ALA A 60 -10.15 8.34 4.85
C ALA A 60 -10.28 9.44 5.91
N SER A 61 -10.41 10.68 5.45
CA SER A 61 -10.46 11.87 6.30
C SER A 61 -11.34 12.95 5.69
N LEU A 62 -11.87 13.83 6.55
CA LEU A 62 -12.59 15.02 6.14
C LEU A 62 -11.61 16.21 6.04
N PRO A 63 -11.41 16.81 4.86
CA PRO A 63 -10.53 17.97 4.72
C PRO A 63 -11.19 19.21 5.32
N VAL A 64 -10.43 19.95 6.13
CA VAL A 64 -10.84 21.23 6.72
C VAL A 64 -10.13 22.40 6.04
N SER A 65 -8.87 22.21 5.69
CA SER A 65 -8.07 23.14 4.88
C SER A 65 -7.08 22.37 4.03
N LEU A 66 -6.30 23.06 3.19
CA LEU A 66 -5.36 22.43 2.27
C LEU A 66 -4.36 21.50 2.98
N PHE A 67 -3.93 21.88 4.18
CA PHE A 67 -2.98 21.10 5.00
C PHE A 67 -3.57 20.73 6.35
N LYS A 68 -4.90 20.51 6.40
CA LYS A 68 -5.54 19.99 7.60
C LYS A 68 -6.73 19.12 7.27
N SER A 69 -6.75 17.95 7.87
CA SER A 69 -7.88 17.03 7.85
C SER A 69 -8.14 16.40 9.22
N TYR A 70 -9.36 15.90 9.44
CA TYR A 70 -9.70 15.06 10.58
C TYR A 70 -10.03 13.65 10.11
N SER A 71 -9.55 12.64 10.84
CA SER A 71 -9.83 11.23 10.52
C SER A 71 -11.34 10.99 10.38
N ALA A 72 -11.74 10.16 9.43
CA ALA A 72 -13.13 9.71 9.29
C ALA A 72 -13.57 8.81 10.47
N TYR A 73 -12.62 8.36 11.29
CA TYR A 73 -12.84 7.50 12.44
C TYR A 73 -12.45 8.19 13.75
N ALA A 74 -12.93 7.69 14.89
CA ALA A 74 -12.61 8.23 16.21
C ALA A 74 -12.38 7.13 17.27
N GLY A 75 -11.71 7.50 18.36
CA GLY A 75 -11.53 6.65 19.54
C GLY A 75 -10.88 5.30 19.26
N ALA A 76 -11.42 4.24 19.87
CA ALA A 76 -10.90 2.87 19.72
C ALA A 76 -10.97 2.37 18.26
N THR A 77 -11.95 2.81 17.48
CA THR A 77 -12.08 2.44 16.07
C THR A 77 -10.96 3.04 15.23
N ASP A 78 -10.61 4.31 15.45
CA ASP A 78 -9.47 4.93 14.77
C ASP A 78 -8.15 4.26 15.17
N ALA A 79 -8.00 3.91 16.45
CA ALA A 79 -6.82 3.17 16.93
C ALA A 79 -6.69 1.79 16.25
N MET A 80 -7.79 1.04 16.11
CA MET A 80 -7.77 -0.25 15.43
C MET A 80 -7.43 -0.12 13.94
N ILE A 81 -8.03 0.83 13.23
CA ILE A 81 -7.73 1.07 11.81
C ILE A 81 -6.28 1.53 11.64
N GLN A 82 -5.81 2.40 12.54
CA GLN A 82 -4.44 2.89 12.54
C GLN A 82 -3.42 1.77 12.74
N TRP A 83 -3.64 0.85 13.67
CA TRP A 83 -2.69 -0.25 13.93
C TRP A 83 -2.86 -1.44 12.99
N TRP A 84 -4.06 -1.66 12.45
CA TRP A 84 -4.24 -2.52 11.29
C TRP A 84 -3.40 -2.00 10.11
N TYR A 85 -3.44 -0.69 9.84
CA TYR A 85 -2.58 -0.05 8.85
C TYR A 85 -1.09 -0.20 9.22
N GLY A 86 -0.69 0.21 10.42
CA GLY A 86 0.72 0.24 10.83
C GLY A 86 1.40 -1.13 10.80
N HIS A 87 0.77 -2.16 11.35
CA HIS A 87 1.31 -3.52 11.31
C HIS A 87 1.41 -4.04 9.88
N ASN A 88 0.36 -3.87 9.08
CA ASN A 88 0.37 -4.37 7.71
C ASN A 88 1.22 -3.51 6.77
N ALA A 89 1.51 -2.25 7.10
CA ALA A 89 2.52 -1.46 6.41
C ALA A 89 3.88 -2.14 6.55
N VAL A 90 4.28 -2.53 7.75
CA VAL A 90 5.51 -3.33 7.94
C VAL A 90 5.38 -4.70 7.26
N GLY A 91 4.27 -5.41 7.46
CA GLY A 91 4.07 -6.77 6.94
C GLY A 91 4.05 -6.87 5.41
N PHE A 92 3.45 -5.91 4.71
CA PHE A 92 3.37 -5.95 3.24
C PHE A 92 4.47 -5.12 2.58
N PHE A 93 4.73 -3.91 3.06
CA PHE A 93 5.74 -3.04 2.47
C PHE A 93 7.16 -3.52 2.79
N LEU A 94 7.46 -3.75 4.07
CA LEU A 94 8.82 -4.04 4.55
C LEU A 94 9.15 -5.53 4.63
N THR A 95 8.15 -6.42 4.66
CA THR A 95 8.38 -7.87 4.63
C THR A 95 7.99 -8.46 3.28
N THR A 96 6.73 -8.40 2.88
CA THR A 96 6.25 -9.05 1.64
C THR A 96 6.99 -8.52 0.41
N GLY A 97 7.14 -7.20 0.24
CA GLY A 97 7.91 -6.62 -0.86
C GLY A 97 9.39 -7.05 -0.86
N PHE A 98 10.00 -7.14 0.32
CA PHE A 98 11.40 -7.57 0.48
C PHE A 98 11.58 -9.07 0.28
N LEU A 99 10.59 -9.90 0.61
CA LEU A 99 10.57 -11.31 0.25
C LEU A 99 10.56 -11.46 -1.27
N GLY A 100 9.78 -10.64 -1.99
CA GLY A 100 9.82 -10.58 -3.45
C GLY A 100 11.23 -10.36 -4.00
N MET A 101 11.99 -9.43 -3.40
CA MET A 101 13.41 -9.22 -3.71
C MET A 101 14.26 -10.45 -3.38
N MET A 102 14.15 -10.98 -2.16
CA MET A 102 14.92 -12.14 -1.71
C MET A 102 14.73 -13.34 -2.63
N TYR A 103 13.49 -13.63 -3.04
CA TYR A 103 13.19 -14.73 -3.97
C TYR A 103 13.89 -14.54 -5.32
N TYR A 104 14.10 -13.32 -5.79
CA TYR A 104 14.79 -13.10 -7.06
C TYR A 104 16.32 -13.12 -6.92
N PHE A 105 16.88 -12.58 -5.85
CA PHE A 105 18.32 -12.34 -5.73
C PHE A 105 19.12 -13.42 -4.98
N VAL A 106 18.48 -14.22 -4.12
CA VAL A 106 19.17 -15.24 -3.31
C VAL A 106 19.40 -16.56 -4.05
N PRO A 107 18.41 -17.14 -4.75
CA PRO A 107 18.60 -18.39 -5.49
C PRO A 107 19.54 -18.24 -6.70
#